data_AF-A0A1Y6BKS1-F1
#
_entry.id   AF-A0A1Y6BKS1-F1
#
_cell.length_a   1.000
_cell.length_b   1.000
_cell.length_c   1.000
_cell.angle_alpha   90.00
_cell.angle_beta   90.00
_cell.angle_gamma   90.00
#
_symmetry.space_group_name_H-M   'P 1'
#
loop_
_entity.id
_entity.type
_entity.pdbx_description
1 polymer ?
#
loop_
_entity_poly.entity_id
_entity_poly.type
_entity_poly.pdbx_seq_one_letter_code
_entity_poly.pdbx_strand_id
1 'polypeptide(L)'
;MIKKDHSMYMNFNDDGRGLDIVSIAEIAKIRGIFKPEVHTSEDSIADLIFESGFTTTEAVSEISGRGVGMDAVRKYLESIDGYIKIKLDPNDDRTEEGYRKFHFETMISIPFFIENRPLTIVQAS
;
A
#
# COMPACT_ATOMS: atom_id res chain seq x y z
N MET A 1 -7.40 13.44 -6.23
CA MET A 1 -7.17 12.84 -7.56
C MET A 1 -6.68 13.94 -8.49
N ILE A 2 -5.52 13.74 -9.13
CA ILE A 2 -4.95 14.70 -10.11
C ILE A 2 -4.70 13.92 -11.40
N LYS A 3 -5.07 14.49 -12.55
CA LYS A 3 -4.80 13.94 -13.89
C LYS A 3 -3.70 14.75 -14.56
N LYS A 4 -2.62 14.12 -15.00
CA LYS A 4 -1.53 14.72 -15.78
C LYS A 4 -0.97 13.66 -16.72
N ASP A 5 -0.67 14.04 -17.95
CA ASP A 5 0.13 13.24 -18.89
C ASP A 5 -0.32 11.77 -19.03
N HIS A 6 -1.62 11.55 -19.26
CA HIS A 6 -2.22 10.21 -19.34
C HIS A 6 -2.01 9.35 -18.09
N SER A 7 -1.82 9.96 -16.92
CA SER A 7 -1.72 9.27 -15.63
C SER A 7 -2.70 9.84 -14.61
N MET A 8 -3.23 8.95 -13.77
CA MET A 8 -4.11 9.30 -12.65
C MET A 8 -3.41 9.02 -11.33
N TYR A 9 -3.33 10.04 -10.48
CA TYR A 9 -2.74 9.96 -9.15
C TYR A 9 -3.82 9.96 -8.07
N MET A 10 -3.75 9.01 -7.14
CA MET A 10 -4.69 8.87 -6.03
C MET A 10 -3.94 8.66 -4.72
N ASN A 11 -4.44 9.28 -3.66
CA ASN A 11 -3.95 9.11 -2.30
C ASN A 11 -5.05 8.49 -1.45
N PHE A 12 -4.70 7.48 -0.66
CA PHE A 12 -5.62 6.79 0.26
C PHE A 12 -5.05 6.89 1.66
N ASN A 13 -5.74 7.59 2.56
CA ASN A 13 -5.28 7.76 3.94
C ASN A 13 -5.81 6.63 4.82
N ASP A 14 -4.98 6.19 5.78
CA ASP A 14 -5.44 5.34 6.88
C ASP A 14 -6.19 6.18 7.94
N ASP A 15 -7.44 5.84 8.17
CA ASP A 15 -8.25 6.39 9.26
C ASP A 15 -8.21 5.54 10.53
N GLY A 16 -7.53 4.38 10.51
CA GLY A 16 -7.42 3.42 11.60
C GLY A 16 -6.35 3.73 12.66
N ARG A 17 -5.84 2.71 13.35
CA ARG A 17 -4.78 2.92 14.37
C ARG A 17 -3.44 3.34 13.75
N GLY A 18 -3.22 2.99 12.49
CA GLY A 18 -1.93 3.05 11.81
C GLY A 18 -1.27 1.68 11.73
N LEU A 19 -0.08 1.67 11.14
CA LEU A 19 0.74 0.49 10.91
C LEU A 19 1.62 0.17 12.12
N ASP A 20 1.62 -1.07 12.59
CA ASP A 20 2.45 -1.54 13.70
C ASP A 20 3.89 -1.81 13.23
N ILE A 21 4.73 -0.78 13.26
CA ILE A 21 6.11 -0.83 12.75
C ILE A 21 6.96 -1.80 13.57
N VAL A 22 6.72 -1.88 14.87
CA VAL A 22 7.48 -2.75 15.78
C VAL A 22 7.25 -4.22 15.43
N SER A 23 5.98 -4.63 15.32
CA SER A 23 5.63 -6.01 14.98
C SER A 23 6.16 -6.42 13.60
N ILE A 24 6.07 -5.53 12.61
CA ILE A 24 6.61 -5.78 11.26
C ILE A 24 8.13 -5.95 11.31
N ALA A 25 8.84 -5.09 12.03
CA ALA A 25 10.29 -5.18 12.18
C ALA A 25 10.72 -6.48 12.87
N GLU A 26 9.99 -6.93 13.87
CA GLU A 26 10.24 -8.20 14.56
C GLU A 26 10.04 -9.40 13.63
N ILE A 27 8.93 -9.45 12.89
CA ILE A 27 8.67 -10.50 11.89
C ILE A 27 9.77 -10.51 10.82
N ALA A 28 10.19 -9.33 10.36
CA ALA A 28 11.25 -9.20 9.36
C ALA A 28 12.59 -9.75 9.85
N LYS A 29 12.93 -9.51 11.13
CA LYS A 29 14.12 -10.08 11.77
C LYS A 29 14.03 -11.59 11.89
N ILE A 30 12.90 -12.13 12.34
CA ILE A 30 12.67 -13.57 12.49
C ILE A 30 12.79 -14.28 11.12
N ARG A 31 12.26 -13.66 10.07
CA ARG A 31 12.33 -14.17 8.68
C ARG A 31 13.68 -13.91 7.99
N GLY A 32 14.62 -13.21 8.64
CA GLY A 32 15.93 -12.90 8.08
C GLY A 32 15.92 -11.94 6.89
N ILE A 33 14.86 -11.13 6.74
CA ILE A 33 14.70 -10.17 5.64
C ILE A 33 15.69 -9.00 5.81
N PHE A 34 15.86 -8.52 7.04
CA PHE A 34 16.87 -7.54 7.38
C PHE A 34 18.02 -8.17 8.16
N LYS A 35 19.24 -7.73 7.87
CA LYS A 35 20.41 -8.10 8.67
C LYS A 35 20.35 -7.34 10.01
N PRO A 36 20.62 -8.00 11.16
CA PRO A 36 20.54 -7.37 12.48
C PRO A 36 21.38 -6.10 12.65
N GLU A 37 22.45 -5.97 11.88
CA GLU A 37 23.44 -4.89 12.00
C GLU A 37 23.15 -3.68 11.09
N VAL A 38 22.07 -3.75 10.30
CA VAL A 38 21.69 -2.67 9.39
C VAL A 38 20.58 -1.85 10.04
N HIS A 39 20.87 -0.58 10.32
CA HIS A 39 19.82 0.39 10.63
C HIS A 39 18.85 0.47 9.45
N THR A 40 17.62 0.00 9.67
CA THR A 40 16.55 -0.01 8.67
C THR A 40 15.56 1.09 9.02
N SER A 41 15.20 1.93 8.04
CA SER A 41 14.24 3.01 8.26
C SER A 41 12.83 2.48 8.44
N GLU A 42 11.97 3.24 9.15
CA GLU A 42 10.55 2.90 9.30
C GLU A 42 9.84 2.81 7.94
N ASP A 43 10.21 3.65 6.96
CA ASP A 43 9.69 3.54 5.59
C ASP A 43 10.03 2.18 4.94
N SER A 44 11.24 1.69 5.15
CA SER A 44 11.67 0.39 4.59
C SER A 44 10.97 -0.77 5.30
N ILE A 45 10.71 -0.63 6.60
CA ILE A 45 9.92 -1.59 7.37
C ILE A 45 8.47 -1.57 6.87
N ALA A 46 7.88 -0.39 6.69
CA ALA A 46 6.52 -0.22 6.19
C ALA A 46 6.33 -0.82 4.80
N ASP A 47 7.33 -0.76 3.92
CA ASP A 47 7.26 -1.34 2.59
C ASP A 47 7.09 -2.87 2.58
N LEU A 48 7.45 -3.54 3.69
CA LEU A 48 7.29 -4.99 3.82
C LEU A 48 5.84 -5.47 3.77
N ILE A 49 4.85 -4.60 3.99
CA ILE A 49 3.44 -4.99 3.84
C ILE A 49 3.13 -5.49 2.43
N PHE A 50 3.92 -5.08 1.44
CA PHE A 50 3.76 -5.50 0.06
C PHE A 50 4.57 -6.77 -0.29
N GLU A 51 5.34 -7.32 0.65
CA GLU A 51 6.04 -8.58 0.47
C GLU A 51 5.05 -9.75 0.53
N SER A 52 5.26 -10.73 -0.35
CA SER A 52 4.33 -11.85 -0.46
C SER A 52 4.32 -12.68 0.83
N GLY A 53 3.13 -12.99 1.34
CA GLY A 53 2.95 -13.72 2.60
C GLY A 53 3.39 -12.94 3.84
N PHE A 54 3.60 -11.63 3.73
CA PHE A 54 3.80 -10.76 4.88
C PHE A 54 2.44 -10.39 5.49
N THR A 55 2.26 -10.71 6.77
CA THR A 55 1.08 -10.38 7.57
C THR A 55 1.49 -10.27 9.03
N THR A 56 0.93 -9.31 9.76
CA THR A 56 1.14 -9.14 11.20
C THR A 56 0.10 -9.89 12.03
N THR A 57 -0.98 -10.36 11.40
CA THR A 57 -2.02 -11.11 12.10
C THR A 57 -1.56 -12.55 12.32
N GLU A 58 -1.27 -12.91 13.58
CA GLU A 58 -0.96 -14.30 13.98
C GLU A 58 -2.15 -15.25 13.79
N ALA A 59 -3.37 -14.71 13.74
CA ALA A 59 -4.58 -15.44 13.41
C ALA A 59 -5.01 -15.12 11.98
N VAL A 60 -5.28 -16.17 11.20
CA VAL A 60 -6.08 -16.10 9.99
C VAL A 60 -7.47 -15.60 10.40
N SER A 61 -7.65 -14.29 10.48
CA SER A 61 -8.97 -13.70 10.66
C SER A 61 -9.71 -13.91 9.34
N GLU A 62 -10.72 -14.78 9.39
CA GLU A 62 -11.65 -15.08 8.28
C GLU A 62 -12.46 -13.85 7.81
N ILE A 63 -12.15 -12.64 8.30
CA ILE A 63 -12.92 -11.42 8.03
C ILE A 63 -12.12 -10.47 7.13
N SER A 64 -11.79 -10.96 5.94
CA SER A 64 -11.74 -10.14 4.71
C SER A 64 -12.36 -10.87 3.51
N GLY A 65 -12.88 -12.10 3.67
CA GLY A 65 -13.86 -12.73 2.77
C GLY A 65 -13.46 -13.02 1.32
N ARG A 66 -12.29 -12.56 0.85
CA ARG A 66 -11.55 -12.84 -0.39
C ARG A 66 -10.30 -11.95 -0.32
N GLY A 67 -9.35 -12.31 0.55
CA GLY A 67 -8.19 -11.47 0.86
C GLY A 67 -7.32 -11.21 -0.37
N VAL A 68 -7.31 -9.97 -0.85
CA VAL A 68 -6.29 -9.50 -1.78
C VAL A 68 -5.15 -8.98 -0.91
N GLY A 69 -4.07 -9.76 -0.81
CA GLY A 69 -2.85 -9.31 -0.15
C GLY A 69 -2.30 -8.06 -0.82
N MET A 70 -1.64 -7.19 -0.06
CA MET A 70 -1.05 -5.97 -0.61
C MET A 70 0.03 -6.28 -1.66
N ASP A 71 0.64 -7.46 -1.62
CA ASP A 71 1.52 -7.98 -2.68
C ASP A 71 0.77 -8.17 -4.02
N ALA A 72 -0.45 -8.71 -3.98
CA ALA A 72 -1.30 -8.86 -5.16
C ALA A 72 -1.78 -7.51 -5.68
N VAL A 73 -2.09 -6.54 -4.80
CA VAL A 73 -2.42 -5.16 -5.19
C VAL A 73 -1.24 -4.50 -5.90
N ARG A 74 -0.03 -4.58 -5.34
CA ARG A 74 1.18 -4.04 -5.97
C ARG A 74 1.42 -4.65 -7.34
N LYS A 75 1.41 -5.99 -7.45
CA LYS A 75 1.58 -6.71 -8.73
C LYS A 75 0.52 -6.35 -9.77
N TYR A 76 -0.73 -6.15 -9.35
CA TYR A 76 -1.80 -5.73 -10.25
C TYR A 76 -1.57 -4.31 -10.78
N LEU A 77 -1.14 -3.38 -9.92
CA LEU A 77 -0.85 -2.02 -10.36
C LEU A 77 0.38 -1.97 -11.28
N GLU A 78 1.42 -2.74 -10.96
CA GLU A 78 2.61 -2.88 -11.83
C GLU A 78 2.25 -3.46 -13.21
N SER A 79 1.30 -4.40 -13.30
CA SER A 79 0.89 -4.99 -14.58
C SER A 79 0.11 -4.05 -15.50
N ILE A 80 -0.35 -2.91 -14.99
CA ILE A 80 -1.03 -1.85 -15.76
C ILE A 80 -0.18 -0.56 -15.85
N ASP A 81 1.14 -0.70 -15.78
CA ASP A 81 2.12 0.41 -15.78
C ASP A 81 1.83 1.46 -14.68
N GLY A 82 1.30 0.99 -13.56
CA GLY A 82 1.02 1.77 -12.36
C GLY A 82 1.98 1.46 -11.21
N TYR A 83 1.77 2.14 -10.09
CA TYR A 83 2.47 1.86 -8.84
C TYR A 83 1.59 2.13 -7.62
N ILE A 84 2.00 1.56 -6.50
CA ILE A 84 1.56 1.93 -5.15
C ILE A 84 2.79 2.09 -4.24
N LYS A 85 2.77 3.11 -3.40
CA LYS A 85 3.77 3.36 -2.36
C LYS A 85 3.04 3.61 -1.05
N ILE A 86 3.61 3.14 0.05
CA ILE A 86 3.21 3.57 1.39
C ILE A 86 4.06 4.78 1.79
N LYS A 87 3.46 5.70 2.53
CA LYS A 87 4.12 6.85 3.16
C LYS A 87 3.66 6.95 4.60
N LEU A 88 4.61 6.92 5.53
CA LEU A 88 4.32 7.23 6.92
C LEU A 88 4.08 8.73 7.08
N ASP A 89 3.18 9.11 7.97
CA ASP A 89 2.99 10.52 8.32
C ASP A 89 4.18 10.98 9.17
N PRO A 90 5.02 11.90 8.66
CA PRO A 90 6.18 12.38 9.41
C PRO A 90 5.81 13.20 10.65
N ASN A 91 4.53 13.60 10.79
CA ASN A 91 4.04 14.36 11.93
C ASN A 91 3.27 13.49 12.94
N ASP A 92 3.23 12.16 12.76
CA ASP A 92 2.63 11.27 13.76
C ASP A 92 3.50 11.24 15.02
N ASP A 93 3.01 11.83 16.10
CA ASP A 93 3.72 11.99 17.37
C ASP A 93 3.68 10.72 18.23
N ARG A 94 2.89 9.71 17.86
CA ARG A 94 2.76 8.41 18.54
C ARG A 94 3.96 7.49 18.31
N THR A 95 5.15 8.08 18.16
CA THR A 95 6.39 7.36 17.87
C THR A 95 6.67 6.25 18.89
N GLU A 96 6.42 6.55 20.16
CA GLU A 96 6.62 5.67 21.32
C GLU A 96 5.63 4.50 21.39
N GLU A 97 4.47 4.58 20.72
CA GLU A 97 3.47 3.51 20.71
C GLU A 97 3.77 2.42 19.66
N GLY A 98 4.75 2.64 18.79
CA GLY A 98 5.11 1.72 17.70
C GLY A 98 4.16 1.71 16.49
N TYR A 99 3.03 2.41 16.57
CA TYR A 99 2.09 2.59 15.46
C TYR A 99 2.41 3.87 14.68
N ARG A 100 2.22 3.83 13.35
CA ARG A 100 2.38 5.01 12.48
C ARG A 100 1.18 5.19 11.56
N LYS A 101 0.60 6.40 11.53
CA LYS A 101 -0.31 6.81 10.47
C LYS A 101 0.42 6.73 9.14
N PHE A 102 -0.34 6.39 8.11
CA PHE A 102 0.20 6.29 6.77
C PHE A 102 -0.87 6.61 5.73
N HIS A 103 -0.40 6.88 4.52
CA HIS A 103 -1.24 6.91 3.33
C HIS A 103 -0.58 6.12 2.21
N PHE A 104 -1.39 5.65 1.27
CA PHE A 104 -0.91 5.11 0.01
C PHE A 104 -0.90 6.19 -1.05
N GLU A 105 0.18 6.27 -1.80
CA GLU A 105 0.28 7.04 -3.03
C GLU A 105 0.26 6.09 -4.21
N THR A 106 -0.66 6.31 -5.14
CA THR A 106 -0.82 5.45 -6.32
C THR A 106 -0.81 6.27 -7.59
N MET A 107 -0.30 5.66 -8.65
CA MET A 107 -0.42 6.16 -10.01
C MET A 107 -0.85 5.01 -10.90
N ILE A 108 -1.74 5.28 -11.85
CA ILE A 108 -2.07 4.35 -12.93
C ILE A 108 -2.08 5.08 -14.27
N SER A 109 -1.65 4.38 -15.31
CA SER A 109 -1.69 4.86 -16.68
C SER A 109 -3.13 4.80 -17.22
N ILE A 110 -3.61 5.91 -17.79
CA ILE A 110 -4.97 6.13 -18.32
C ILE A 110 -5.28 5.42 -19.66
N PRO A 111 -4.33 4.99 -20.54
CA PRO A 111 -4.68 4.26 -21.76
C PRO A 111 -5.62 3.07 -21.48
N PHE A 112 -5.43 2.40 -20.33
CA PHE A 112 -6.27 1.30 -19.87
C PHE A 112 -7.77 1.65 -19.70
N PHE A 113 -8.09 2.88 -19.26
CA PHE A 113 -9.48 3.31 -19.05
C PHE A 113 -10.19 3.73 -20.33
N ILE A 114 -9.44 4.07 -21.39
CA ILE A 114 -9.98 4.55 -22.66
C ILE A 114 -10.22 3.37 -23.63
N GLU A 115 -9.36 2.35 -23.62
CA GLU A 115 -9.52 1.20 -24.52
C GLU A 115 -10.58 0.18 -24.09
N ASN A 116 -10.94 0.12 -22.80
CA ASN A 116 -11.86 -0.89 -22.26
C ASN A 116 -13.26 -0.38 -21.85
N ARG A 117 -13.72 0.77 -22.36
CA ARG A 117 -15.13 1.19 -22.25
C ARG A 117 -15.65 1.81 -23.54
N PRO A 118 -16.79 1.35 -24.11
CA PRO A 118 -17.53 2.20 -25.03
C PRO A 118 -18.02 3.42 -24.26
N LEU A 119 -17.61 4.62 -24.70
CA LEU A 119 -18.14 5.88 -24.21
C LEU A 119 -19.61 5.99 -24.66
N THR A 120 -20.54 5.48 -23.86
CA THR A 120 -21.95 5.85 -24.01
C THR A 120 -22.10 7.28 -23.50
N ILE A 121 -21.96 8.23 -24.42
CA ILE A 121 -22.45 9.59 -24.20
C ILE A 121 -23.97 9.47 -24.11
N VAL A 122 -24.51 9.55 -22.90
CA VAL A 122 -25.95 9.76 -22.72
C VAL A 122 -26.19 11.20 -23.19
N GLN A 123 -26.62 11.37 -24.44
CA GLN A 123 -27.20 12.62 -24.87
C GLN A 123 -28.45 12.84 -24.03
N ALA A 124 -28.40 13.84 -23.15
CA ALA A 124 -29.59 14.38 -22.52
C ALA A 124 -30.42 15.06 -23.61
N SER A 125 -31.64 14.55 -23.81
CA SER A 125 -32.73 15.21 -24.55
C SER A 125 -33.73 15.77 -23.56
#